data_AF-A0A4R5GC74-F1
#
_entry.id   AF-A0A4R5GC74-F1
#
_cell.length_a   1.000
_cell.length_b   1.000
_cell.length_c   1.000
_cell.angle_alpha   90.00
_cell.angle_beta   90.00
_cell.angle_gamma   90.00
#
_symmetry.space_group_name_H-M   'P 1'
#
loop_
_entity.id
_entity.type
_entity.pdbx_description
1 polymer ?
#
loop_
_entity_poly.entity_id
_entity_poly.type
_entity_poly.pdbx_seq_one_letter_code
_entity_poly.pdbx_strand_id
1 'polypeptide(L)' 'MLTLNLHLCNGDVVAIQVTSSQRDRISRTLNQAVLPTTPFEVQVAGGTLMIPWRSIGYLSTQAQAEPELRATEAAD' A
#
# COMPACT_ATOMS: atom_id res chain seq x y z
N MET A 1 -10.05 -9.10 -0.37
CA MET A 1 -9.49 -7.78 -0.01
C MET A 1 -8.07 -8.00 0.48
N LEU A 2 -7.19 -7.02 0.28
CA LEU A 2 -5.79 -7.08 0.69
C LEU A 2 -5.42 -5.83 1.49
N THR A 3 -4.55 -6.02 2.48
CA THR A 3 -3.98 -4.92 3.26
C THR A 3 -2.86 -4.27 2.46
N LEU A 4 -3.06 -3.00 2.09
CA LEU A 4 -2.07 -2.15 1.46
C LEU A 4 -1.52 -1.18 2.49
N ASN A 5 -0.21 -1.19 2.67
CA ASN A 5 0.52 -0.24 3.51
C ASN A 5 1.02 0.91 2.64
N LEU A 6 0.58 2.12 3.00
CA LEU A 6 1.03 3.39 2.43
C LEU A 6 2.16 3.89 3.31
N HIS A 7 3.40 3.83 2.83
CA HIS A 7 4.55 4.40 3.52
C HIS A 7 4.65 5.87 3.15
N LEU A 8 4.45 6.74 4.13
CA LEU A 8 4.46 8.17 3.95
C LEU A 8 5.88 8.72 4.07
N CYS A 9 6.18 9.81 3.37
CA CYS A 9 7.50 10.44 3.35
C CYS A 9 7.93 11.00 4.73
N ASN A 10 6.99 11.15 5.67
CA ASN A 10 7.27 11.56 7.04
C ASN A 10 7.64 10.37 7.96
N GLY A 11 7.65 9.13 7.45
CA GLY A 11 7.96 7.92 8.20
C GLY A 11 6.74 7.19 8.76
N ASP A 12 5.53 7.75 8.62
CA ASP A 12 4.30 7.07 9.05
C ASP A 12 3.87 5.98 8.06
N VAL A 13 3.15 4.98 8.58
CA VAL A 13 2.57 3.90 7.76
C VAL A 13 1.06 3.87 7.97
N VAL A 14 0.31 4.01 6.89
CA VAL A 14 -1.15 3.91 6.90
C VAL A 14 -1.57 2.61 6.23
N ALA A 15 -2.14 1.69 7.01
CA ALA A 15 -2.67 0.42 6.51
C ALA A 15 -4.14 0.56 6.11
N ILE A 16 -4.47 0.18 4.88
CA ILE A 16 -5.81 0.31 4.32
C ILE A 16 -6.26 -1.00 3.66
N GLN A 17 -7.56 -1.29 3.72
CA GLN A 17 -8.14 -2.45 3.04
C GLN A 17 -8.60 -2.05 1.64
N VAL A 18 -8.06 -2.73 0.64
CA VAL A 18 -8.37 -2.45 -0.77
C VAL A 18 -8.63 -3.72 -1.56
N THR A 19 -9.28 -3.58 -2.71
CA THR A 19 -9.33 -4.63 -3.74
C THR A 19 -8.07 -4.59 -4.60
N SER A 20 -7.77 -5.67 -5.33
CA SER A 20 -6.65 -5.70 -6.27
C SER A 20 -6.74 -4.57 -7.30
N SER A 21 -7.93 -4.33 -7.86
CA SER A 21 -8.16 -3.24 -8.82
C SER A 21 -7.93 -1.86 -8.22
N GLN A 22 -8.28 -1.64 -6.94
CA GLN A 22 -7.98 -0.39 -6.24
C GLN A 22 -6.48 -0.23 -6.03
N ARG A 23 -5.78 -1.27 -5.58
CA ARG A 23 -4.32 -1.26 -5.44
C ARG A 23 -3.62 -0.93 -6.76
N ASP A 24 -4.03 -1.55 -7.85
CA ASP A 24 -3.43 -1.29 -9.17
C ASP A 24 -3.69 0.13 -9.65
N ARG A 25 -4.88 0.68 -9.36
CA ARG A 25 -5.20 2.08 -9.63
C ARG A 25 -4.32 3.04 -8.82
N ILE A 26 -4.14 2.80 -7.52
CA ILE A 26 -3.28 3.60 -6.63
C ILE A 26 -1.83 3.54 -7.13
N SER A 27 -1.33 2.34 -7.42
CA SER A 27 0.02 2.13 -7.96
C SER A 27 0.21 2.89 -9.28
N ARG A 28 -0.74 2.78 -10.21
CA ARG A 28 -0.70 3.51 -11.47
C ARG A 28 -0.68 5.03 -11.25
N THR A 29 -1.48 5.54 -10.32
CA THR A 29 -1.51 6.97 -10.00
C THR A 29 -0.18 7.47 -9.46
N LEU A 30 0.47 6.72 -8.58
CA LEU A 30 1.79 7.09 -8.02
C LEU A 30 2.91 7.08 -9.07
N ASN A 31 2.76 6.29 -10.13
CA ASN A 31 3.72 6.23 -11.23
C ASN A 31 3.46 7.26 -12.35
N GLN A 32 2.50 8.17 -12.19
CA GLN A 32 2.26 9.23 -13.17
C GLN A 32 3.34 10.32 -13.09
N ALA A 33 3.70 10.91 -14.23
CA ALA A 33 4.65 12.03 -14.28
C ALA A 33 4.16 13.27 -13.52
N VAL A 34 2.82 13.46 -13.46
CA VAL A 34 2.17 14.53 -12.70
C VAL A 34 1.14 13.88 -11.79
N LEU A 35 1.32 14.05 -10.47
CA LEU A 35 0.40 13.51 -9.49
C LEU A 35 -0.87 14.38 -9.38
N PRO A 36 -2.04 13.79 -9.05
CA PRO A 36 -3.25 14.55 -8.83
C PRO A 36 -3.10 15.55 -7.68
N THR A 37 -3.72 16.73 -7.84
CA THR A 37 -3.82 17.73 -6.78
C THR A 37 -4.86 17.37 -5.73
N THR A 38 -5.90 16.63 -6.13
CA THR A 38 -6.91 16.10 -5.21
C THR A 38 -6.29 15.04 -4.30
N PRO A 39 -6.42 15.16 -2.96
CA PRO A 39 -5.89 14.18 -2.02
C PRO A 39 -6.45 12.78 -2.26
N PHE A 40 -5.66 11.77 -1.91
CA PHE A 40 -6.13 10.41 -1.77
C PHE A 40 -6.96 10.29 -0.49
N GLU A 41 -8.27 10.06 -0.63
CA GLU A 41 -9.19 9.88 0.48
C GLU A 41 -9.31 8.40 0.85
N VAL A 42 -9.12 8.09 2.13
CA VAL A 42 -9.27 6.72 2.62
C VAL A 42 -9.90 6.69 4.01
N GLN A 43 -10.77 5.70 4.23
CA GLN A 43 -11.40 5.45 5.51
C GLN A 43 -10.48 4.61 6.40
N VAL A 44 -10.10 5.15 7.57
CA VAL A 44 -9.24 4.48 8.55
C VAL A 44 -9.86 4.65 9.93
N ALA A 45 -10.02 3.55 10.68
CA ALA A 45 -10.51 3.56 12.06
C ALA A 45 -11.81 4.36 12.30
N GLY A 46 -12.70 4.43 11.30
CA GLY A 46 -13.98 5.14 11.40
C GLY A 46 -13.93 6.63 11.05
N GLY A 47 -12.80 7.14 10.56
CA GLY A 47 -12.65 8.51 10.05
C GLY A 47 -12.07 8.55 8.63
N THR A 48 -12.39 9.62 7.90
CA THR A 48 -11.82 9.88 6.57
C THR A 48 -10.48 10.58 6.72
N LEU A 49 -9.42 9.98 6.20
CA LEU A 49 -8.10 10.58 6.10
C LEU A 49 -7.84 11.06 4.68
N MET A 50 -7.34 12.29 4.55
CA MET A 50 -6.94 12.89 3.27
C MET A 50 -5.41 12.91 3.18
N ILE A 51 -4.84 12.10 2.28
CA ILE A 51 -3.39 11.97 2.09
C ILE A 51 -3.01 12.60 0.75
N PRO A 52 -2.20 13.67 0.71
CA PRO A 52 -1.70 14.19 -0.56
C PRO A 52 -0.84 13.12 -1.27
N TRP A 53 -1.08 12.86 -2.55
CA TRP A 53 -0.37 11.82 -3.32
C TRP A 53 1.15 11.92 -3.23
N ARG A 54 1.68 13.14 -3.28
CA ARG A 54 3.12 13.43 -3.15
C ARG A 54 3.75 13.02 -1.80
N SER A 55 2.91 12.76 -0.80
CA SER A 55 3.37 12.37 0.54
C SER A 55 3.50 10.86 0.68
N ILE A 56 3.04 10.08 -0.31
CA ILE A 56 3.19 8.62 -0.33
C ILE A 56 4.53 8.31 -1.00
N GLY A 57 5.47 7.76 -0.23
CA GLY A 57 6.79 7.38 -0.74
C GLY A 57 6.74 6.07 -1.52
N TYR A 58 6.18 5.01 -0.91
CA TYR A 58 6.02 3.73 -1.58
C TYR A 58 4.86 2.91 -1.01
N LEU A 59 4.47 1.88 -1.76
CA LEU A 59 3.44 0.93 -1.39
C LEU A 59 4.08 -0.39 -1.00
N SER A 60 3.59 -1.03 0.06
CA SER A 60 3.85 -2.45 0.27
C SER A 60 2.55 -3.18 0.60
N THR A 61 2.40 -4.40 0.12
CA THR A 61 1.31 -5.27 0.56
C THR A 61 1.80 -6.08 1.73
N GLN A 62 0.98 -6.24 2.76
CA GLN A 62 1.28 -7.26 3.77
C GLN A 62 1.26 -8.60 3.04
N ALA A 63 2.42 -9.28 2.97
CA ALA A 63 2.45 -10.65 2.50
C ALA A 63 1.50 -11.43 3.41
N GLN A 64 0.44 -11.99 2.84
CA GLN A 64 -0.36 -12.96 3.54
C GLN A 64 0.63 -14.07 3.90
N ALA A 65 0.93 -14.24 5.18
CA ALA A 65 1.94 -15.18 5.65
C ALA A 65 1.68 -16.52 4.96
N GLU A 66 2.56 -16.90 4.04
CA GLU A 66 2.53 -18.23 3.45
C GLU A 66 2.72 -19.20 4.63
N PRO A 67 1.85 -20.20 4.79
CA PRO A 67 2.09 -21.23 5.79
C PRO A 67 3.35 -21.99 5.36
N GLU A 68 4.44 -21.77 6.09
CA GLU A 68 5.66 -22.58 6.15
C GLU A 68 5.99 -23.40 4.88
N LEU A 69 6.56 -22.77 3.85
CA LEU A 69 7.43 -23.51 2.92
C LEU A 69 8.75 -23.76 3.64
N ARG A 70 8.77 -24.89 4.36
CA ARG A 70 9.94 -25.44 5.05
C ARG A 70 11.17 -25.42 4.15
N ALA A 71 12.22 -24.81 4.70
CA ALA A 71 13.61 -24.96 4.33
C ALA A 71 13.93 -26.37 3.81
N THR A 72 14.17 -26.50 2.50
CA THR A 72 14.84 -27.67 1.90
C THR A 72 15.82 -27.18 0.85
N GLU A 73 16.80 -26.39 1.27
CA GLU A 73 18.00 -26.08 0.47
C GLU A 73 19.22 -26.22 1.38
N ALA A 74 19.53 -27.48 1.72
CA ALA A 74 20.81 -27.90 2.28
C ALA A 74 21.00 -29.40 2.00
N ALA A 75 21.22 -29.75 0.72
CA ALA A 75 21.83 -31.01 0.30
C ALA A 75 22.20 -30.93 -1.20
N ASP A 76 23.34 -30.31 -1.51
CA ASP A 76 24.34 -30.89 -2.42
C ASP A 76 25.71 -30.23 -2.13
#